data_AF-A0A4Q8ACK3-F1
#
_entry.id   AF-A0A4Q8ACK3-F1
#
_cell.length_a   1.000
_cell.length_b   1.000
_cell.length_c   1.000
_cell.angle_alpha   90.00
_cell.angle_beta   90.00
_cell.angle_gamma   90.00
#
_symmetry.space_group_name_H-M   'P 1'
#
loop_
_entity.id
_entity.type
_entity.pdbx_description
1 polymer ?
#
loop_
_entity_poly.entity_id
_entity_poly.type
_entity_poly.pdbx_seq_one_letter_code
_entity_poly.pdbx_strand_id
1 'polypeptide(L)'
;MTHDADPPIADELGEALNALPAESRTGARPTRVAEPALITFASTDEMVASLGANDEVVRILQKVYPKALLHVRGNELTVAGEAEHAGKALRVVHEARGLAAKGTRVNPQLVEQLVRMVNDQRPAAGAAADVFGLNILSGRGKSIRPKTVNQKSYVDAIDDHTIIFGIGPAGTGKTFLAMAKAVQALQAKEVSRIILTRPAVEAGEKLGFLPGTLTDKIDPYLRPLYDALHDMIDPETIPRLIAAGTIEVAPLAYMRGRTLNDAFIILDEAQNTTPEQMKMFLTRLGFGSKMVVTGDVTQVDLPGGTKSGLRVVTEILAGVDDIDFCQLGAEDVVRHRLVSDIVTAYETWSNRDGLRPERSDRQHRPARTAKAPDRRRAPQKSEE
;
A
#
# COMPACT_ATOMS: atom_id res chain seq x y z
N MET A 1 -41.77 -35.24 38.18
CA MET A 1 -40.81 -34.14 38.04
C MET A 1 -40.90 -33.69 36.60
N THR A 2 -41.61 -32.59 36.40
CA THR A 2 -41.88 -31.97 35.09
C THR A 2 -40.64 -31.24 34.60
N HIS A 3 -40.22 -31.53 33.37
CA HIS A 3 -39.21 -30.76 32.66
C HIS A 3 -39.86 -29.46 32.16
N ASP A 4 -39.42 -28.32 32.69
CA ASP A 4 -39.66 -27.02 32.06
C ASP A 4 -38.89 -26.98 30.74
N ALA A 5 -39.61 -26.71 29.66
CA ALA A 5 -39.06 -26.41 28.35
C ALA A 5 -38.86 -24.89 28.27
N ASP A 6 -37.62 -24.46 28.05
CA ASP A 6 -37.31 -23.07 27.72
C ASP A 6 -38.06 -22.64 26.43
N PRO A 7 -38.59 -21.41 26.38
CA PRO A 7 -39.34 -20.92 25.22
C PRO A 7 -38.43 -20.72 23.98
N PRO A 8 -39.00 -20.73 22.77
CA PRO A 8 -38.24 -20.55 21.54
C PRO A 8 -37.71 -19.11 21.38
N ILE A 9 -36.45 -19.01 20.92
CA ILE A 9 -35.63 -17.79 20.72
C ILE A 9 -36.32 -16.67 19.91
N ALA A 10 -37.38 -16.99 19.15
CA ALA A 10 -38.14 -16.03 18.37
C ALA A 10 -38.90 -15.01 19.23
N ASP A 11 -39.33 -15.37 20.45
CA ASP A 11 -40.11 -14.49 21.33
C ASP A 11 -39.25 -13.40 21.99
N GLU A 12 -38.03 -13.74 22.45
CA GLU A 12 -37.14 -12.78 23.13
C GLU A 12 -36.57 -11.72 22.17
N LEU A 13 -36.35 -12.07 20.90
CA LEU A 13 -35.96 -11.11 19.86
C LEU A 13 -37.13 -10.24 19.39
N GLY A 14 -38.35 -10.77 19.41
CA GLY A 14 -39.59 -10.03 19.14
C GLY A 14 -39.85 -8.95 20.19
N GLU A 15 -39.59 -9.23 21.46
CA GLU A 15 -39.69 -8.24 22.54
C GLU A 15 -38.59 -7.17 22.48
N ALA A 16 -37.34 -7.55 22.14
CA ALA A 16 -36.24 -6.60 21.99
C ALA A 16 -36.42 -5.63 20.80
N LEU A 17 -37.03 -6.08 19.70
CA LEU A 17 -37.36 -5.23 18.54
C LEU A 17 -38.49 -4.23 18.84
N ASN A 18 -39.39 -4.55 19.78
CA ASN A 18 -40.52 -3.69 20.18
C ASN A 18 -40.15 -2.61 21.22
N ALA A 19 -38.93 -2.61 21.76
CA ALA A 19 -38.49 -1.70 22.83
C ALA A 19 -37.79 -0.41 22.35
N LEU A 20 -37.80 -0.10 21.04
CA LEU A 20 -37.20 1.13 20.51
C LEU A 20 -38.15 2.34 20.64
N PRO A 21 -37.69 3.49 21.15
CA PRO A 21 -38.54 4.67 21.32
C PRO A 21 -38.97 5.26 19.97
N ALA A 22 -40.28 5.49 19.82
CA ALA A 22 -40.85 6.18 18.67
C ALA A 22 -40.64 7.69 18.79
N GLU A 23 -39.54 8.22 18.24
CA GLU A 23 -39.37 9.67 18.11
C GLU A 23 -39.49 10.18 16.66
N SER A 24 -40.49 11.06 16.52
CA SER A 24 -40.64 12.23 15.65
C SER A 24 -40.38 12.12 14.14
N ARG A 25 -41.45 12.41 13.40
CA ARG A 25 -41.55 12.46 11.94
C ARG A 25 -40.82 13.68 11.36
N THR A 26 -39.74 13.44 10.61
CA THR A 26 -39.32 14.27 9.47
C THR A 26 -38.59 13.41 8.41
N GLY A 27 -39.21 13.21 7.25
CA GLY A 27 -38.54 13.00 5.96
C GLY A 27 -37.64 11.79 5.69
N ALA A 28 -37.51 10.78 6.57
CA ALA A 28 -36.68 9.61 6.31
C ALA A 28 -37.44 8.48 5.60
N ARG A 29 -36.87 7.90 4.53
CA ARG A 29 -37.34 6.63 3.93
C ARG A 29 -37.45 5.57 5.04
N PRO A 30 -38.49 4.72 5.08
CA PRO A 30 -38.62 3.70 6.12
C PRO A 30 -37.39 2.79 6.08
N THR A 31 -36.67 2.77 7.19
CA THR A 31 -35.53 1.89 7.44
C THR A 31 -36.00 0.44 7.35
N ARG A 32 -35.64 -0.28 6.28
CA ARG A 32 -36.03 -1.69 6.15
C ARG A 32 -35.26 -2.50 7.20
N VAL A 33 -35.97 -3.12 8.13
CA VAL A 33 -35.43 -4.12 9.05
C VAL A 33 -35.23 -5.41 8.24
N ALA A 34 -34.03 -5.99 8.28
CA ALA A 34 -33.79 -7.29 7.66
C ALA A 34 -34.33 -8.41 8.56
N GLU A 35 -34.80 -9.49 7.93
CA GLU A 35 -35.10 -10.72 8.65
C GLU A 35 -33.83 -11.24 9.37
N PRO A 36 -33.96 -11.80 10.58
CA PRO A 36 -32.83 -12.37 11.30
C PRO A 36 -32.16 -13.45 10.45
N ALA A 37 -30.86 -13.29 10.22
CA ALA A 37 -30.05 -14.27 9.52
C ALA A 37 -29.23 -15.10 10.52
N LEU A 38 -29.25 -16.42 10.33
CA LEU A 38 -28.53 -17.38 11.15
C LEU A 38 -27.30 -17.90 10.40
N ILE A 39 -26.14 -17.84 11.04
CA ILE A 39 -24.89 -18.47 10.58
C ILE A 39 -24.55 -19.60 11.56
N THR A 40 -24.56 -20.84 11.07
CA THR A 40 -24.12 -22.01 11.84
C THR A 40 -22.67 -22.36 11.49
N PHE A 41 -21.84 -22.57 12.52
CA PHE A 41 -20.48 -23.08 12.39
C PHE A 41 -20.47 -24.60 12.64
N ALA A 42 -19.64 -25.34 11.90
CA ALA A 42 -19.59 -26.80 12.01
C ALA A 42 -18.96 -27.28 13.32
N SER A 43 -18.14 -26.44 13.96
CA SER A 43 -17.53 -26.73 15.25
C SER A 43 -17.24 -25.44 16.04
N THR A 44 -17.00 -25.59 17.34
CA THR A 44 -16.54 -24.49 18.19
C THR A 44 -15.17 -23.96 17.74
N ASP A 45 -14.29 -24.84 17.23
CA ASP A 45 -12.98 -24.44 16.70
C ASP A 45 -13.12 -23.56 15.45
N GLU A 46 -14.03 -23.91 14.53
CA GLU A 46 -14.31 -23.08 13.35
C GLU A 46 -14.90 -21.72 13.75
N MET A 47 -15.81 -21.71 14.73
CA MET A 47 -16.39 -20.47 15.25
C MET A 47 -15.31 -19.56 15.84
N VAL A 48 -14.44 -20.09 16.72
CA VAL A 48 -13.34 -19.32 17.32
C VAL A 48 -12.34 -18.86 16.27
N ALA A 49 -12.03 -19.70 15.27
CA ALA A 49 -11.16 -19.33 14.16
C ALA A 49 -11.76 -18.20 13.29
N SER A 50 -13.09 -18.12 13.19
CA SER A 50 -13.81 -17.14 12.35
C SER A 50 -14.15 -15.84 13.08
N LEU A 51 -14.54 -15.92 14.36
CA LEU A 51 -14.98 -14.79 15.19
C LEU A 51 -13.88 -14.23 16.10
N GLY A 52 -12.70 -14.86 16.09
CA GLY A 52 -11.58 -14.50 16.94
C GLY A 52 -11.78 -14.92 18.40
N ALA A 53 -10.74 -14.73 19.21
CA ALA A 53 -10.81 -15.02 20.65
C ALA A 53 -11.78 -14.03 21.34
N ASN A 54 -12.61 -14.53 22.28
CA ASN A 54 -13.55 -13.72 23.06
C ASN A 54 -14.48 -12.83 22.21
N ASP A 55 -14.92 -13.31 21.05
CA ASP A 55 -15.84 -12.58 20.15
C ASP A 55 -15.34 -11.19 19.74
N GLU A 56 -14.03 -11.01 19.61
CA GLU A 56 -13.42 -9.73 19.20
C GLU A 56 -14.00 -9.21 17.88
N VAL A 57 -14.26 -10.10 16.92
CA VAL A 57 -14.86 -9.75 15.63
C VAL A 57 -16.27 -9.19 15.80
N VAL A 58 -17.08 -9.82 16.64
CA VAL A 58 -18.45 -9.35 16.94
C VAL A 58 -18.41 -7.97 17.57
N ARG A 59 -17.50 -7.74 18.53
CA ARG A 59 -17.33 -6.43 19.18
C ARG A 59 -16.90 -5.33 18.20
N ILE A 60 -16.06 -5.66 17.22
CA ILE A 60 -15.66 -4.72 16.15
C ILE A 60 -16.85 -4.42 15.24
N LEU A 61 -17.54 -5.45 14.77
CA LEU A 61 -18.70 -5.29 13.88
C LEU A 61 -19.83 -4.51 14.54
N GLN A 62 -20.09 -4.73 15.84
CA GLN A 62 -21.09 -3.97 16.59
C GLN A 62 -20.76 -2.48 16.69
N LYS A 63 -19.46 -2.12 16.76
CA LYS A 63 -19.02 -0.71 16.75
C LYS A 63 -19.14 -0.07 15.37
N VAL A 64 -18.77 -0.81 14.33
CA VAL A 64 -18.80 -0.32 12.94
C VAL A 64 -20.23 -0.23 12.40
N TYR A 65 -21.06 -1.22 12.73
CA TYR A 65 -22.44 -1.34 12.30
C TYR A 65 -23.39 -1.28 13.52
N PRO A 66 -23.55 -0.10 14.16
CA PRO A 66 -24.30 0.03 15.43
C PRO A 66 -25.78 -0.35 15.34
N LYS A 67 -26.34 -0.38 14.13
CA LYS A 67 -27.72 -0.77 13.85
C LYS A 67 -27.89 -2.23 13.41
N ALA A 68 -26.81 -3.01 13.45
CA ALA A 68 -26.87 -4.47 13.40
C ALA A 68 -26.82 -5.01 14.84
N LEU A 69 -27.56 -6.07 15.12
CA LEU A 69 -27.52 -6.81 16.37
C LEU A 69 -26.87 -8.16 16.07
N LEU A 70 -25.72 -8.43 16.69
CA LEU A 70 -25.00 -9.68 16.55
C LEU A 70 -25.06 -10.44 17.88
N HIS A 71 -25.59 -11.66 17.87
CA HIS A 71 -25.72 -12.51 19.05
C HIS A 71 -25.14 -13.91 18.80
N VAL A 72 -24.20 -14.33 19.63
CA VAL A 72 -23.57 -15.66 19.56
C VAL A 72 -24.17 -16.55 20.65
N ARG A 73 -24.66 -17.72 20.26
CA ARG A 73 -25.16 -18.76 21.18
C ARG A 73 -24.75 -20.13 20.68
N GLY A 74 -23.98 -20.88 21.48
CA GLY A 74 -23.44 -22.18 21.04
C GLY A 74 -22.50 -22.02 19.85
N ASN A 75 -22.77 -22.73 18.76
CA ASN A 75 -22.04 -22.61 17.48
C ASN A 75 -22.85 -21.82 16.44
N GLU A 76 -23.73 -20.92 16.88
CA GLU A 76 -24.60 -20.13 16.02
C GLU A 76 -24.40 -18.64 16.26
N LEU A 77 -24.34 -17.88 15.17
CA LEU A 77 -24.37 -16.42 15.17
C LEU A 77 -25.66 -15.95 14.50
N THR A 78 -26.47 -15.20 15.25
CA THR A 78 -27.65 -14.50 14.73
C THR A 78 -27.29 -13.06 14.42
N VAL A 79 -27.67 -12.57 13.23
CA VAL A 79 -27.52 -11.17 12.81
C VAL A 79 -28.88 -10.59 12.44
N ALA A 80 -29.29 -9.51 13.11
CA ALA A 80 -30.55 -8.81 12.87
C ALA A 80 -30.33 -7.28 12.82
N GLY A 81 -31.37 -6.51 12.51
CA GLY A 81 -31.34 -5.04 12.54
C GLY A 81 -31.60 -4.37 11.19
N GLU A 82 -31.09 -3.15 11.00
CA GLU A 82 -31.26 -2.41 9.75
C GLU A 82 -30.61 -3.16 8.58
N ALA A 83 -31.34 -3.35 7.48
CA ALA A 83 -30.94 -4.24 6.38
C ALA A 83 -29.58 -3.93 5.77
N GLU A 84 -29.19 -2.66 5.70
CA GLU A 84 -27.86 -2.27 5.20
C GLU A 84 -26.75 -2.71 6.17
N HIS A 85 -26.92 -2.42 7.46
CA HIS A 85 -25.94 -2.74 8.50
C HIS A 85 -25.84 -4.25 8.72
N ALA A 86 -26.99 -4.93 8.87
CA ALA A 86 -27.06 -6.37 9.02
C ALA A 86 -26.48 -7.08 7.79
N GLY A 87 -26.81 -6.61 6.58
CA GLY A 87 -26.27 -7.16 5.33
C GLY A 87 -24.76 -7.01 5.20
N LYS A 88 -24.18 -5.87 5.61
CA LYS A 88 -22.71 -5.68 5.61
C LYS A 88 -22.02 -6.53 6.68
N ALA A 89 -22.57 -6.59 7.89
CA ALA A 89 -22.06 -7.43 8.97
C ALA A 89 -22.02 -8.92 8.56
N LEU A 90 -23.11 -9.42 7.96
CA LEU A 90 -23.20 -10.79 7.45
C LEU A 90 -22.12 -11.09 6.40
N ARG A 91 -21.89 -10.17 5.45
CA ARG A 91 -20.83 -10.34 4.45
C ARG A 91 -19.45 -10.46 5.10
N VAL A 92 -19.12 -9.58 6.05
CA VAL A 92 -17.83 -9.64 6.75
C VAL A 92 -17.64 -10.97 7.48
N VAL A 93 -18.69 -11.47 8.15
CA VAL A 93 -18.61 -12.77 8.85
C VAL A 93 -18.42 -13.93 7.86
N HIS A 94 -19.13 -13.93 6.72
CA HIS A 94 -18.94 -14.96 5.69
C HIS A 94 -17.53 -14.95 5.10
N GLU A 95 -16.95 -13.78 4.83
CA GLU A 95 -15.56 -13.66 4.35
C GLU A 95 -14.56 -14.12 5.42
N ALA A 96 -14.75 -13.73 6.69
CA ALA A 96 -13.91 -14.17 7.80
C ALA A 96 -13.94 -15.70 7.96
N ARG A 97 -15.12 -16.31 7.85
CA ARG A 97 -15.27 -17.77 7.86
C ARG A 97 -14.56 -18.44 6.68
N GLY A 98 -14.70 -17.90 5.47
CA GLY A 98 -14.00 -18.41 4.28
C GLY A 98 -12.47 -18.36 4.44
N LEU A 99 -11.95 -17.31 5.08
CA LEU A 99 -10.53 -17.18 5.39
C LEU A 99 -10.06 -18.15 6.46
N ALA A 100 -10.82 -18.29 7.55
CA ALA A 100 -10.55 -19.25 8.61
C ALA A 100 -10.49 -20.68 8.06
N ALA A 101 -11.41 -21.05 7.17
CA ALA A 101 -11.43 -22.35 6.51
C ALA A 101 -10.17 -22.62 5.64
N LYS A 102 -9.55 -21.57 5.07
CA LYS A 102 -8.27 -21.65 4.34
C LYS A 102 -7.04 -21.59 5.27
N GLY A 103 -7.21 -21.67 6.60
CA GLY A 103 -6.13 -21.60 7.58
C GLY A 103 -5.60 -20.19 7.85
N THR A 104 -6.27 -19.14 7.37
CA THR A 104 -5.92 -17.77 7.72
C THR A 104 -6.41 -17.45 9.13
N ARG A 105 -5.48 -17.04 10.01
CA ARG A 105 -5.84 -16.55 11.34
C ARG A 105 -6.64 -15.24 11.24
N VAL A 106 -7.87 -15.25 11.72
CA VAL A 106 -8.71 -14.04 11.85
C VAL A 106 -8.29 -13.26 13.09
N ASN A 107 -8.00 -11.97 12.92
CA ASN A 107 -7.61 -11.06 13.99
C ASN A 107 -8.28 -9.69 13.77
N PRO A 108 -8.24 -8.78 14.76
CA PRO A 108 -8.87 -7.46 14.66
C PRO A 108 -8.47 -6.68 13.39
N GLN A 109 -7.19 -6.73 13.03
CA GLN A 109 -6.67 -6.01 11.86
C GLN A 109 -7.26 -6.55 10.56
N LEU A 110 -7.38 -7.88 10.43
CA LEU A 110 -7.99 -8.51 9.25
C LEU A 110 -9.47 -8.12 9.15
N VAL A 111 -10.19 -8.08 10.26
CA VAL A 111 -11.62 -7.71 10.27
C VAL A 111 -11.83 -6.25 9.92
N GLU A 112 -10.98 -5.34 10.40
CA GLU A 112 -11.00 -3.94 9.97
C GLU A 112 -10.78 -3.81 8.45
N GLN A 113 -9.91 -4.65 7.86
CA GLN A 113 -9.69 -4.69 6.42
C GLN A 113 -10.91 -5.24 5.66
N LEU A 114 -11.52 -6.33 6.15
CA LEU A 114 -12.75 -6.87 5.57
C LEU A 114 -13.89 -5.85 5.59
N VAL A 115 -14.04 -5.13 6.70
CA VAL A 115 -15.01 -4.04 6.83
C VAL A 115 -14.77 -2.95 5.78
N ARG A 116 -13.52 -2.52 5.58
CA ARG A 116 -13.19 -1.53 4.53
C ARG A 116 -13.57 -2.05 3.15
N MET A 117 -13.17 -3.28 2.81
CA MET A 117 -13.50 -3.90 1.53
C MET A 117 -15.02 -4.00 1.28
N VAL A 118 -15.79 -4.41 2.30
CA VAL A 118 -17.25 -4.52 2.21
C VAL A 118 -17.93 -3.15 2.10
N ASN A 119 -17.41 -2.13 2.78
CA ASN A 119 -17.96 -0.77 2.73
C ASN A 119 -17.67 -0.06 1.40
N ASP A 120 -16.50 -0.30 0.80
CA ASP A 120 -16.08 0.32 -0.46
C ASP A 120 -16.77 -0.29 -1.71
N GLN A 121 -17.69 -1.25 -1.54
CA GLN A 121 -18.49 -1.89 -2.60
C GLN A 121 -17.68 -2.50 -3.77
N ARG A 122 -16.40 -2.84 -3.58
CA ARG A 122 -15.62 -3.60 -4.57
C ARG A 122 -16.10 -5.08 -4.62
N PRO A 123 -16.05 -5.76 -5.79
CA PRO A 123 -17.03 -6.81 -6.10
C PRO A 123 -16.73 -8.19 -5.47
N ALA A 124 -17.83 -8.96 -5.38
CA ALA A 124 -18.01 -10.41 -5.18
C ALA A 124 -17.64 -11.06 -3.83
N ALA A 125 -18.57 -11.89 -3.34
CA ALA A 125 -18.32 -12.86 -2.28
C ALA A 125 -17.14 -13.76 -2.67
N GLY A 126 -16.14 -13.91 -1.80
CA GLY A 126 -14.91 -14.66 -2.05
C GLY A 126 -13.68 -13.81 -2.39
N ALA A 127 -13.84 -12.52 -2.70
CA ALA A 127 -12.73 -11.63 -3.01
C ALA A 127 -11.73 -11.50 -1.84
N ALA A 128 -12.21 -11.53 -0.59
CA ALA A 128 -11.30 -11.52 0.55
C ALA A 128 -10.56 -12.85 0.70
N ALA A 129 -11.26 -13.97 0.51
CA ALA A 129 -10.65 -15.30 0.53
C ALA A 129 -9.54 -15.47 -0.53
N ASP A 130 -9.64 -14.76 -1.66
CA ASP A 130 -8.64 -14.79 -2.73
C ASP A 130 -7.51 -13.77 -2.51
N VAL A 131 -7.80 -12.62 -1.90
CA VAL A 131 -6.77 -11.62 -1.54
C VAL A 131 -5.95 -12.10 -0.35
N PHE A 132 -6.57 -12.45 0.77
CA PHE A 132 -5.84 -12.76 2.00
C PHE A 132 -5.43 -14.24 2.10
N GLY A 133 -5.95 -15.11 1.24
CA GLY A 133 -5.56 -16.52 1.16
C GLY A 133 -4.22 -16.75 0.47
N LEU A 134 -3.75 -15.79 -0.34
CA LEU A 134 -2.45 -15.87 -1.01
C LEU A 134 -1.33 -15.56 -0.04
N ASN A 135 -0.54 -16.56 0.31
CA ASN A 135 0.63 -16.41 1.16
C ASN A 135 1.88 -16.44 0.29
N ILE A 136 2.61 -15.32 0.21
CA ILE A 136 3.81 -15.22 -0.63
C ILE A 136 4.99 -15.87 0.08
N LEU A 137 5.21 -15.53 1.36
CA LEU A 137 6.28 -16.08 2.19
C LEU A 137 5.79 -16.30 3.62
N SER A 138 6.23 -17.40 4.21
CA SER A 138 6.09 -17.68 5.64
C SER A 138 7.46 -17.75 6.28
N GLY A 139 7.93 -16.62 6.83
CA GLY A 139 9.20 -16.53 7.55
C GLY A 139 8.97 -16.14 9.01
N ARG A 140 9.58 -16.86 9.96
CA ARG A 140 9.59 -16.51 11.40
C ARG A 140 8.21 -16.18 12.01
N GLY A 141 7.17 -16.93 11.61
CA GLY A 141 5.81 -16.74 12.12
C GLY A 141 5.06 -15.52 11.57
N LYS A 142 5.63 -14.76 10.64
CA LYS A 142 4.96 -13.68 9.90
C LYS A 142 4.72 -14.12 8.45
N SER A 143 3.46 -14.16 8.05
CA SER A 143 3.07 -14.39 6.66
C SER A 143 3.09 -13.06 5.89
N ILE A 144 3.85 -12.98 4.80
CA ILE A 144 3.82 -11.86 3.87
C ILE A 144 2.78 -12.17 2.80
N ARG A 145 1.76 -11.32 2.70
CA ARG A 145 0.63 -11.48 1.80
C ARG A 145 0.06 -10.13 1.37
N PRO A 146 -0.60 -10.05 0.19
CA PRO A 146 -1.40 -8.89 -0.15
C PRO A 146 -2.54 -8.73 0.85
N LYS A 147 -2.89 -7.48 1.12
CA LYS A 147 -3.90 -7.09 2.10
C LYS A 147 -5.05 -6.27 1.51
N THR A 148 -4.95 -5.94 0.23
CA THR A 148 -6.00 -5.25 -0.53
C THR A 148 -6.12 -5.89 -1.90
N VAL A 149 -7.25 -5.61 -2.58
CA VAL A 149 -7.50 -6.10 -3.93
C VAL A 149 -6.44 -5.62 -4.90
N ASN A 150 -6.05 -4.34 -4.86
CA ASN A 150 -5.03 -3.82 -5.79
C ASN A 150 -3.63 -4.39 -5.48
N GLN A 151 -3.30 -4.63 -4.21
CA GLN A 151 -2.07 -5.34 -3.85
C GLN A 151 -2.06 -6.77 -4.38
N LYS A 152 -3.21 -7.45 -4.40
CA LYS A 152 -3.35 -8.77 -5.00
C LYS A 152 -3.15 -8.70 -6.51
N SER A 153 -3.87 -7.82 -7.21
CA SER A 153 -3.69 -7.60 -8.64
C SER A 153 -2.24 -7.29 -9.01
N TYR A 154 -1.54 -6.51 -8.18
CA TYR A 154 -0.12 -6.24 -8.35
C TYR A 154 0.76 -7.49 -8.19
N VAL A 155 0.48 -8.33 -7.20
CA VAL A 155 1.20 -9.60 -6.99
C VAL A 155 0.94 -10.58 -8.14
N ASP A 156 -0.30 -10.70 -8.58
CA ASP A 156 -0.70 -11.56 -9.71
C ASP A 156 -0.04 -11.05 -11.01
N ALA A 157 -0.03 -9.74 -11.25
CA ALA A 157 0.65 -9.13 -12.39
C ALA A 157 2.17 -9.40 -12.38
N ILE A 158 2.79 -9.42 -11.19
CA ILE A 158 4.20 -9.83 -11.03
C ILE A 158 4.40 -11.26 -11.52
N ASP A 159 3.44 -12.17 -11.38
CA ASP A 159 3.60 -13.52 -11.91
C ASP A 159 3.45 -13.56 -13.43
N ASP A 160 2.43 -12.86 -13.94
CA ASP A 160 1.99 -12.98 -15.32
C ASP A 160 2.84 -12.20 -16.36
N HIS A 161 3.62 -11.19 -15.94
CA HIS A 161 4.35 -10.31 -16.87
C HIS A 161 5.87 -10.28 -16.63
N THR A 162 6.66 -10.01 -17.65
CA THR A 162 8.13 -9.92 -17.52
C THR A 162 8.58 -8.60 -16.88
N ILE A 163 7.90 -7.48 -17.18
CA ILE A 163 8.19 -6.17 -16.57
C ILE A 163 6.94 -5.59 -15.92
N ILE A 164 7.02 -5.24 -14.64
CA ILE A 164 5.90 -4.68 -13.89
C ILE A 164 6.30 -3.33 -13.29
N PHE A 165 5.42 -2.33 -13.45
CA PHE A 165 5.53 -1.05 -12.78
C PHE A 165 4.53 -0.97 -11.63
N GLY A 166 5.02 -1.00 -10.39
CA GLY A 166 4.23 -0.76 -9.18
C GLY A 166 4.27 0.72 -8.80
N ILE A 167 3.22 1.47 -9.14
CA ILE A 167 3.16 2.93 -8.95
C ILE A 167 2.16 3.26 -7.86
N GLY A 168 2.57 4.02 -6.85
CA GLY A 168 1.64 4.49 -5.83
C GLY A 168 2.30 5.07 -4.59
N PRO A 169 1.52 5.56 -3.62
CA PRO A 169 2.04 6.21 -2.41
C PRO A 169 2.97 5.35 -1.56
N ALA A 170 3.70 5.99 -0.64
CA ALA A 170 4.47 5.28 0.37
C ALA A 170 3.55 4.45 1.29
N GLY A 171 3.96 3.22 1.63
CA GLY A 171 3.21 2.34 2.52
C GLY A 171 2.09 1.52 1.86
N THR A 172 1.94 1.58 0.54
CA THR A 172 1.05 0.69 -0.25
C THR A 172 1.59 -0.73 -0.44
N GLY A 173 2.85 -0.98 -0.03
CA GLY A 173 3.47 -2.29 -0.11
C GLY A 173 4.17 -2.62 -1.44
N LYS A 174 4.21 -1.70 -2.42
CA LYS A 174 4.81 -1.92 -3.76
C LYS A 174 6.19 -2.60 -3.73
N THR A 175 7.17 -2.03 -3.01
CA THR A 175 8.53 -2.55 -2.94
C THR A 175 8.59 -3.82 -2.08
N PHE A 176 7.87 -3.83 -0.96
CA PHE A 176 7.87 -4.95 -0.02
C PHE A 176 7.28 -6.24 -0.62
N LEU A 177 6.15 -6.13 -1.35
CA LEU A 177 5.53 -7.28 -2.03
C LEU A 177 6.37 -7.75 -3.23
N ALA A 178 7.00 -6.84 -3.98
CA ALA A 178 7.93 -7.20 -5.05
C ALA A 178 9.13 -7.99 -4.51
N MET A 179 9.73 -7.55 -3.41
CA MET A 179 10.83 -8.25 -2.76
C MET A 179 10.40 -9.61 -2.23
N ALA A 180 9.17 -9.73 -1.68
CA ALA A 180 8.65 -11.02 -1.26
C ALA A 180 8.52 -12.01 -2.42
N LYS A 181 8.06 -11.54 -3.59
CA LYS A 181 8.01 -12.34 -4.82
C LYS A 181 9.40 -12.70 -5.36
N ALA A 182 10.36 -11.78 -5.28
CA ALA A 182 11.75 -12.07 -5.66
C ALA A 182 12.37 -13.18 -4.79
N VAL A 183 12.16 -13.12 -3.48
CA VAL A 183 12.63 -14.14 -2.54
C VAL A 183 11.92 -15.47 -2.75
N GLN A 184 10.61 -15.45 -3.03
CA GLN A 184 9.86 -16.65 -3.39
C GLN A 184 10.43 -17.32 -4.66
N ALA A 185 10.65 -16.55 -5.72
CA ALA A 185 11.21 -17.04 -6.98
C ALA A 185 12.63 -17.63 -6.79
N LEU A 186 13.46 -16.99 -5.96
CA LEU A 186 14.79 -17.49 -5.61
C LEU A 186 14.72 -18.81 -4.85
N GLN A 187 13.83 -18.93 -3.85
CA GLN A 187 13.63 -20.17 -3.08
C GLN A 187 13.07 -21.31 -3.94
N ALA A 188 12.20 -20.98 -4.89
CA ALA A 188 11.67 -21.90 -5.89
C ALA A 188 12.67 -22.28 -7.00
N LYS A 189 13.85 -21.63 -7.03
CA LYS A 189 14.88 -21.77 -8.07
C LYS A 189 14.40 -21.41 -9.48
N GLU A 190 13.41 -20.53 -9.56
CA GLU A 190 12.94 -19.94 -10.83
C GLU A 190 13.93 -18.90 -11.36
N VAL A 191 14.68 -18.28 -10.45
CA VAL A 191 15.80 -17.40 -10.73
C VAL A 191 17.01 -17.81 -9.89
N SER A 192 18.23 -17.55 -10.36
CA SER A 192 19.45 -17.82 -9.58
C SER A 192 19.89 -16.66 -8.69
N ARG A 193 19.40 -15.45 -8.93
CA ARG A 193 19.79 -14.25 -8.15
C ARG A 193 18.72 -13.18 -8.06
N ILE A 194 18.82 -12.35 -7.03
CA ILE A 194 18.02 -11.15 -6.82
C ILE A 194 18.93 -9.93 -6.93
N ILE A 195 18.51 -8.91 -7.66
CA ILE A 195 19.23 -7.63 -7.79
C ILE A 195 18.29 -6.52 -7.34
N LEU A 196 18.62 -5.87 -6.23
CA LEU A 196 17.90 -4.72 -5.69
C LEU A 196 18.70 -3.46 -6.00
N THR A 197 18.06 -2.50 -6.65
CA THR A 197 18.72 -1.27 -7.03
C THR A 197 17.86 -0.03 -6.78
N ARG A 198 18.52 1.09 -6.52
CA ARG A 198 17.90 2.39 -6.23
C ARG A 198 18.73 3.50 -6.89
N PRO A 199 18.13 4.54 -7.46
CA PRO A 199 18.88 5.69 -7.95
C PRO A 199 19.47 6.47 -6.76
N ALA A 200 20.72 6.89 -6.90
CA ALA A 200 21.31 7.82 -5.95
C ALA A 200 20.80 9.22 -6.28
N VAL A 201 19.95 9.77 -5.41
CA VAL A 201 19.48 11.16 -5.51
C VAL A 201 19.82 11.91 -4.24
N GLU A 202 20.39 13.10 -4.43
CA GLU A 202 20.77 14.02 -3.35
C GLU A 202 19.50 14.68 -2.78
N ALA A 203 18.68 13.91 -2.08
CA ALA A 203 17.50 14.43 -1.39
C ALA A 203 17.93 15.19 -0.13
N GLY A 204 18.22 16.48 -0.28
CA GLY A 204 18.40 17.43 0.82
C GLY A 204 19.82 17.58 1.37
N GLU A 205 20.66 16.55 1.30
CA GLU A 205 22.08 16.62 1.65
C GLU A 205 22.94 16.20 0.44
N LYS A 206 23.95 17.00 0.07
CA LYS A 206 24.87 16.59 -1.01
C LYS A 206 25.59 15.32 -0.57
N LEU A 207 25.71 14.34 -1.46
CA LEU A 207 26.41 13.07 -1.20
C LEU A 207 27.85 13.29 -0.70
N GLY A 208 28.41 14.49 -0.97
CA GLY A 208 29.70 14.94 -0.48
C GLY A 208 29.86 15.16 1.04
N PHE A 209 28.79 15.28 1.84
CA PHE A 209 28.89 15.66 3.26
C PHE A 209 29.02 14.49 4.25
N LEU A 210 28.72 13.25 3.86
CA LEU A 210 28.91 12.09 4.74
C LEU A 210 30.41 11.70 4.78
N PRO A 211 31.06 11.61 5.95
CA PRO A 211 32.45 11.15 6.04
C PRO A 211 32.53 9.64 5.70
N GLY A 212 33.62 9.21 5.04
CA GLY A 212 33.85 7.79 4.72
C GLY A 212 34.11 7.52 3.23
N THR A 213 34.13 6.23 2.89
CA THR A 213 34.29 5.74 1.51
C THR A 213 33.04 6.04 0.67
N LEU A 214 33.14 5.92 -0.66
CA LEU A 214 31.97 6.08 -1.54
C LEU A 214 30.83 5.11 -1.18
N THR A 215 31.17 3.92 -0.71
CA THR A 215 30.21 2.92 -0.22
C THR A 215 29.50 3.42 1.05
N ASP A 216 30.26 3.93 2.04
CA ASP A 216 29.69 4.45 3.29
C ASP A 216 28.70 5.61 3.07
N LYS A 217 28.89 6.36 1.98
CA LYS A 217 28.00 7.47 1.58
C LYS A 217 26.70 7.00 0.94
N ILE A 218 26.72 5.82 0.32
CA ILE A 218 25.60 5.27 -0.46
C ILE A 218 24.74 4.33 0.40
N ASP A 219 25.37 3.64 1.35
CA ASP A 219 24.74 2.68 2.26
C ASP A 219 23.46 3.19 2.94
N PRO A 220 23.37 4.45 3.43
CA PRO A 220 22.13 4.94 4.03
C PRO A 220 20.90 4.89 3.11
N TYR A 221 21.08 5.08 1.81
CA TYR A 221 19.99 5.06 0.82
C TYR A 221 19.53 3.62 0.49
N LEU A 222 20.44 2.66 0.63
CA LEU A 222 20.18 1.24 0.38
C LEU A 222 19.69 0.50 1.63
N ARG A 223 19.91 1.05 2.83
CA ARG A 223 19.51 0.45 4.11
C ARG A 223 18.06 -0.03 4.17
N PRO A 224 17.04 0.70 3.68
CA PRO A 224 15.67 0.20 3.68
C PRO A 224 15.47 -1.12 2.92
N LEU A 225 16.28 -1.38 1.89
CA LEU A 225 16.25 -2.65 1.15
C LEU A 225 16.87 -3.79 1.99
N TYR A 226 17.94 -3.51 2.74
CA TYR A 226 18.50 -4.48 3.68
C TYR A 226 17.52 -4.82 4.82
N ASP A 227 16.88 -3.80 5.40
CA ASP A 227 15.89 -3.98 6.46
C ASP A 227 14.71 -4.85 5.99
N ALA A 228 14.21 -4.62 4.78
CA ALA A 228 13.15 -5.44 4.19
C ALA A 228 13.58 -6.89 3.93
N LEU A 229 14.84 -7.15 3.56
CA LEU A 229 15.35 -8.51 3.42
C LEU A 229 15.37 -9.27 4.76
N HIS A 230 15.70 -8.59 5.87
CA HIS A 230 15.69 -9.19 7.21
C HIS A 230 14.31 -9.66 7.69
N ASP A 231 13.23 -9.10 7.12
CA ASP A 231 11.87 -9.56 7.37
C ASP A 231 11.50 -10.83 6.57
N MET A 232 12.27 -11.16 5.52
CA MET A 232 11.94 -12.21 4.54
C MET A 232 12.88 -13.41 4.61
N ILE A 233 14.15 -13.17 4.95
CA ILE A 233 15.23 -14.15 4.94
C ILE A 233 15.86 -14.19 6.34
N ASP A 234 16.38 -15.35 6.74
CA ASP A 234 17.12 -15.43 8.00
C ASP A 234 18.34 -14.47 7.97
N PRO A 235 18.48 -13.53 8.92
CA PRO A 235 19.60 -12.61 9.05
C PRO A 235 20.98 -13.27 9.01
N GLU A 236 21.12 -14.51 9.49
CA GLU A 236 22.41 -15.22 9.45
C GLU A 236 22.78 -15.67 8.01
N THR A 237 21.77 -15.85 7.15
CA THR A 237 21.97 -16.28 5.77
C THR A 237 22.20 -15.12 4.80
N ILE A 238 21.67 -13.93 5.11
CA ILE A 238 21.77 -12.74 4.24
C ILE A 238 23.23 -12.39 3.90
N PRO A 239 24.17 -12.28 4.86
CA PRO A 239 25.58 -12.00 4.54
C PRO A 239 26.21 -13.02 3.59
N ARG A 240 25.84 -14.31 3.72
CA ARG A 240 26.34 -15.37 2.83
C ARG A 240 25.79 -15.23 1.41
N LEU A 241 24.50 -14.92 1.27
CA LEU A 241 23.86 -14.71 -0.03
C LEU A 241 24.41 -13.47 -0.76
N ILE A 242 24.71 -12.42 -0.01
CA ILE A 242 25.35 -11.21 -0.55
C ILE A 242 26.78 -11.50 -1.00
N ALA A 243 27.59 -12.15 -0.14
CA ALA A 243 28.96 -12.49 -0.46
C ALA A 243 29.08 -13.43 -1.67
N ALA A 244 28.10 -14.32 -1.86
CA ALA A 244 28.01 -15.20 -3.02
C ALA A 244 27.49 -14.50 -4.30
N GLY A 245 26.99 -13.26 -4.20
CA GLY A 245 26.36 -12.55 -5.31
C GLY A 245 24.96 -13.07 -5.69
N THR A 246 24.37 -13.95 -4.85
CA THR A 246 23.00 -14.43 -5.01
C THR A 246 21.99 -13.31 -4.73
N ILE A 247 22.30 -12.43 -3.78
CA ILE A 247 21.55 -11.19 -3.55
C ILE A 247 22.51 -10.03 -3.73
N GLU A 248 22.20 -9.12 -4.66
CA GLU A 248 22.97 -7.91 -4.90
C GLU A 248 22.14 -6.70 -4.52
N VAL A 249 22.66 -5.82 -3.66
CA VAL A 249 22.04 -4.53 -3.34
C VAL A 249 23.01 -3.44 -3.79
N ALA A 250 22.67 -2.72 -4.85
CA ALA A 250 23.62 -1.80 -5.50
C ALA A 250 22.93 -0.58 -6.13
N PRO A 251 23.63 0.57 -6.27
CA PRO A 251 23.10 1.75 -6.94
C PRO A 251 22.78 1.50 -8.41
N LEU A 252 21.82 2.26 -8.96
CA LEU A 252 21.39 2.14 -10.37
C LEU A 252 22.56 2.25 -11.37
N ALA A 253 23.59 3.04 -11.06
CA ALA A 253 24.76 3.22 -11.91
C ALA A 253 25.51 1.90 -12.20
N TYR A 254 25.46 0.93 -11.27
CA TYR A 254 26.13 -0.37 -11.40
C TYR A 254 25.43 -1.29 -12.42
N MET A 255 24.23 -0.93 -12.87
CA MET A 255 23.52 -1.69 -13.90
C MET A 255 24.05 -1.43 -15.31
N ARG A 256 24.82 -0.35 -15.51
CA ARG A 256 25.31 0.07 -16.83
C ARG A 256 26.17 -1.03 -17.48
N GLY A 257 25.87 -1.34 -18.74
CA GLY A 257 26.64 -2.31 -19.53
C GLY A 257 26.43 -3.77 -19.16
N ARG A 258 25.53 -4.08 -18.21
CA ARG A 258 25.20 -5.45 -17.84
C ARG A 258 24.09 -6.03 -18.71
N THR A 259 24.05 -7.35 -18.80
CA THR A 259 22.87 -8.11 -19.21
C THR A 259 22.50 -9.00 -18.05
N LEU A 260 21.28 -8.86 -17.55
CA LEU A 260 20.84 -9.49 -16.31
C LEU A 260 20.00 -10.70 -16.68
N ASN A 261 20.67 -11.83 -16.93
CA ASN A 261 20.02 -13.14 -17.13
C ASN A 261 19.72 -13.81 -15.78
N ASP A 262 18.71 -14.68 -15.79
CA ASP A 262 18.31 -15.59 -14.71
C ASP A 262 18.19 -14.87 -13.35
N ALA A 263 17.54 -13.70 -13.36
CA ALA A 263 17.52 -12.79 -12.23
C ALA A 263 16.14 -12.18 -11.99
N PHE A 264 15.82 -11.94 -10.72
CA PHE A 264 14.72 -11.06 -10.33
C PHE A 264 15.29 -9.69 -9.96
N ILE A 265 14.96 -8.66 -10.75
CA ILE A 265 15.55 -7.33 -10.59
C ILE A 265 14.47 -6.35 -10.11
N ILE A 266 14.76 -5.59 -9.06
CA ILE A 266 13.87 -4.56 -8.51
C ILE A 266 14.57 -3.20 -8.56
N LEU A 267 13.97 -2.24 -9.26
CA LEU A 267 14.35 -0.82 -9.22
C LEU A 267 13.38 -0.08 -8.31
N ASP A 268 13.84 0.29 -7.12
CA ASP A 268 13.07 1.05 -6.14
C ASP A 268 13.29 2.57 -6.27
N GLU A 269 12.32 3.36 -5.81
CA GLU A 269 12.23 4.82 -6.00
C GLU A 269 12.45 5.27 -7.45
N ALA A 270 11.83 4.57 -8.39
CA ALA A 270 12.00 4.81 -9.80
C ALA A 270 11.59 6.22 -10.26
N GLN A 271 10.77 6.93 -9.48
CA GLN A 271 10.42 8.33 -9.76
C GLN A 271 11.65 9.25 -9.79
N ASN A 272 12.71 8.83 -9.12
CA ASN A 272 13.99 9.53 -9.00
C ASN A 272 14.99 9.13 -10.10
N THR A 273 14.50 8.59 -11.21
CA THR A 273 15.30 8.32 -12.43
C THR A 273 15.00 9.32 -13.54
N THR A 274 15.97 9.59 -14.41
CA THR A 274 15.72 10.29 -15.68
C THR A 274 15.21 9.33 -16.76
N PRO A 275 14.61 9.81 -17.87
CA PRO A 275 14.20 8.94 -18.98
C PRO A 275 15.37 8.11 -19.56
N GLU A 276 16.57 8.67 -19.61
CA GLU A 276 17.77 7.99 -20.09
C GLU A 276 18.19 6.87 -19.13
N GLN A 277 18.10 7.11 -17.82
CA GLN A 277 18.39 6.10 -16.80
C GLN A 277 17.36 4.97 -16.82
N MET A 278 16.07 5.30 -16.97
CA MET A 278 15.00 4.32 -17.11
C MET A 278 15.22 3.44 -18.34
N LYS A 279 15.50 4.05 -19.51
CA LYS A 279 15.85 3.31 -20.74
C LYS A 279 17.11 2.46 -20.55
N MET A 280 18.13 2.99 -19.89
CA MET A 280 19.36 2.26 -19.59
C MET A 280 19.05 1.01 -18.77
N PHE A 281 18.23 1.13 -17.72
CA PHE A 281 17.82 0.04 -16.83
C PHE A 281 17.00 -1.04 -17.54
N LEU A 282 15.91 -0.66 -18.21
CA LEU A 282 15.01 -1.62 -18.86
C LEU A 282 15.71 -2.43 -19.96
N THR A 283 16.67 -1.82 -20.65
CA THR A 283 17.48 -2.50 -21.67
C THR A 283 18.56 -3.43 -21.09
N ARG A 284 18.64 -3.60 -19.76
CA ARG A 284 19.51 -4.61 -19.13
C ARG A 284 18.82 -5.97 -18.98
N LEU A 285 17.53 -6.07 -19.27
CA LEU A 285 16.76 -7.32 -19.16
C LEU A 285 17.41 -8.42 -20.02
N GLY A 286 17.72 -9.55 -19.38
CA GLY A 286 18.22 -10.76 -20.03
C GLY A 286 17.19 -11.89 -20.04
N PHE A 287 17.58 -13.05 -20.55
CA PHE A 287 16.71 -14.23 -20.60
C PHE A 287 16.48 -14.82 -19.21
N GLY A 288 15.28 -15.36 -18.99
CA GLY A 288 14.90 -15.99 -17.71
C GLY A 288 14.83 -15.00 -16.55
N SER A 289 14.65 -13.70 -16.84
CA SER A 289 14.65 -12.66 -15.83
C SER A 289 13.32 -11.94 -15.77
N LYS A 290 13.05 -11.33 -14.61
CA LYS A 290 11.87 -10.51 -14.36
C LYS A 290 12.28 -9.17 -13.76
N MET A 291 11.63 -8.09 -14.16
CA MET A 291 11.88 -6.74 -13.65
C MET A 291 10.65 -6.16 -12.97
N VAL A 292 10.82 -5.64 -11.76
CA VAL A 292 9.79 -4.87 -11.07
C VAL A 292 10.32 -3.47 -10.77
N VAL A 293 9.62 -2.45 -11.25
CA VAL A 293 9.98 -1.04 -11.09
C VAL A 293 8.97 -0.40 -10.14
N THR A 294 9.41 0.05 -8.98
CA THR A 294 8.54 0.63 -7.95
C THR A 294 8.81 2.11 -7.76
N GLY A 295 7.75 2.90 -7.60
CA GLY A 295 7.92 4.34 -7.33
C GLY A 295 6.63 5.08 -7.02
N ASP A 296 6.77 6.36 -6.69
CA ASP A 296 5.68 7.28 -6.42
C ASP A 296 5.86 8.54 -7.27
N VAL A 297 5.05 8.70 -8.33
CA VAL A 297 5.14 9.84 -9.25
C VAL A 297 4.85 11.21 -8.59
N THR A 298 4.33 11.22 -7.36
CA THR A 298 4.07 12.44 -6.59
C THR A 298 5.28 12.91 -5.76
N GLN A 299 6.29 12.05 -5.57
CA GLN A 299 7.47 12.31 -4.72
C GLN A 299 8.77 12.36 -5.55
N VAL A 300 8.82 13.26 -6.54
CA VAL A 300 10.00 13.41 -7.43
C VAL A 300 11.03 14.35 -6.79
N ASP A 301 12.21 13.82 -6.47
CA ASP A 301 13.33 14.55 -5.86
C ASP A 301 14.39 15.01 -6.88
N LEU A 302 14.08 14.96 -8.18
CA LEU A 302 15.03 15.31 -9.23
C LEU A 302 15.34 16.82 -9.27
N PRO A 303 16.61 17.21 -9.43
CA PRO A 303 16.98 18.62 -9.49
C PRO A 303 16.47 19.30 -10.77
N GLY A 304 16.23 20.61 -10.67
CA GLY A 304 15.98 21.47 -11.83
C GLY A 304 14.69 21.20 -12.60
N GLY A 305 13.71 20.50 -11.99
CA GLY A 305 12.45 20.16 -12.67
C GLY A 305 12.61 19.14 -13.80
N THR A 306 13.69 18.35 -13.76
CA THR A 306 13.92 17.26 -14.71
C THR A 306 12.72 16.32 -14.70
N LYS A 307 12.21 15.95 -15.89
CA LYS A 307 11.09 15.01 -16.00
C LYS A 307 11.50 13.65 -15.44
N SER A 308 10.65 13.08 -14.60
CA SER A 308 10.82 11.72 -14.08
C SER A 308 10.72 10.69 -15.21
N GLY A 309 11.68 9.77 -15.27
CA GLY A 309 11.69 8.62 -16.17
C GLY A 309 10.48 7.72 -15.94
N LEU A 310 10.07 7.52 -14.68
CA LEU A 310 8.86 6.74 -14.34
C LEU A 310 7.59 7.35 -14.94
N ARG A 311 7.46 8.68 -14.94
CA ARG A 311 6.29 9.36 -15.51
C ARG A 311 6.27 9.31 -17.04
N VAL A 312 7.44 9.37 -17.66
CA VAL A 312 7.54 9.36 -19.13
C VAL A 312 7.37 7.94 -19.66
N VAL A 313 7.90 6.93 -18.97
CA VAL A 313 7.87 5.54 -19.45
C VAL A 313 6.46 4.94 -19.47
N THR A 314 5.58 5.38 -18.58
CA THR A 314 4.15 4.98 -18.59
C THR A 314 3.44 5.37 -19.88
N GLU A 315 3.83 6.49 -20.49
CA GLU A 315 3.28 6.93 -21.78
C GLU A 315 3.95 6.19 -22.95
N ILE A 316 5.26 5.97 -22.87
CA ILE A 316 6.04 5.33 -23.94
C ILE A 316 5.68 3.85 -24.12
N LEU A 317 5.44 3.12 -23.03
CA LEU A 317 5.27 1.66 -23.04
C LEU A 317 3.82 1.21 -22.86
N ALA A 318 2.83 2.11 -22.93
CA ALA A 318 1.41 1.82 -22.65
C ALA A 318 0.75 0.72 -23.50
N GLY A 319 1.39 0.28 -24.59
CA GLY A 319 0.88 -0.77 -25.49
C GLY A 319 1.91 -1.84 -25.81
N VAL A 320 2.95 -1.99 -24.98
CA VAL A 320 3.95 -3.05 -25.15
C VAL A 320 3.47 -4.29 -24.39
N ASP A 321 3.33 -5.39 -25.11
CA ASP A 321 2.96 -6.68 -24.52
C ASP A 321 3.99 -7.12 -23.46
N ASP A 322 3.53 -7.90 -22.48
CA ASP A 322 4.37 -8.44 -21.40
C ASP A 322 4.96 -7.38 -20.44
N ILE A 323 4.39 -6.16 -20.50
CA ILE A 323 4.63 -5.05 -19.56
C ILE A 323 3.29 -4.64 -18.94
N ASP A 324 3.23 -4.56 -17.61
CA ASP A 324 2.03 -4.09 -16.91
C ASP A 324 2.31 -2.91 -15.97
N PHE A 325 1.28 -2.07 -15.78
CA PHE A 325 1.30 -0.86 -14.95
C PHE A 325 0.24 -0.94 -13.86
N CYS A 326 0.66 -1.36 -12.67
CA CYS A 326 -0.19 -1.48 -11.49
C CYS A 326 -0.21 -0.19 -10.69
N GLN A 327 -1.39 0.44 -10.60
CA GLN A 327 -1.62 1.63 -9.78
C GLN A 327 -2.15 1.24 -8.38
N LEU A 328 -1.43 1.66 -7.34
CA LEU A 328 -1.82 1.51 -5.94
C LEU A 328 -2.22 2.88 -5.37
N GLY A 329 -3.34 2.92 -4.66
CA GLY A 329 -3.93 4.15 -4.13
C GLY A 329 -3.73 4.33 -2.63
N ALA A 330 -4.33 5.40 -2.10
CA ALA A 330 -4.33 5.67 -0.65
C ALA A 330 -5.06 4.58 0.14
N GLU A 331 -6.05 3.93 -0.47
CA GLU A 331 -6.79 2.82 0.11
C GLU A 331 -5.90 1.59 0.38
N ASP A 332 -4.83 1.45 -0.40
CA ASP A 332 -3.87 0.33 -0.32
C ASP A 332 -2.80 0.54 0.75
N VAL A 333 -2.79 1.70 1.41
CA VAL A 333 -1.86 1.99 2.50
C VAL A 333 -2.24 1.18 3.73
N VAL A 334 -1.36 0.24 4.11
CA VAL A 334 -1.54 -0.57 5.31
C VAL A 334 -0.43 -0.27 6.29
N ARG A 335 -0.74 0.60 7.25
CA ARG A 335 0.13 0.99 8.35
C ARG A 335 -0.49 0.61 9.69
N HIS A 336 0.31 0.66 10.74
CA HIS A 336 -0.20 0.51 12.09
C HIS A 336 -1.20 1.64 12.40
N ARG A 337 -2.29 1.33 13.12
CA ARG A 337 -3.37 2.28 13.44
C ARG A 337 -2.85 3.62 13.97
N LEU A 338 -1.94 3.56 14.96
CA LEU A 338 -1.33 4.78 15.52
C LEU A 338 -0.58 5.64 14.49
N VAL A 339 0.06 5.03 13.49
CA VAL A 339 0.74 5.80 12.44
C VAL A 339 -0.30 6.52 11.59
N SER A 340 -1.41 5.86 11.26
CA SER A 340 -2.53 6.51 10.57
C SER A 340 -3.13 7.64 11.42
N ASP A 341 -3.35 7.41 12.72
CA ASP A 341 -3.88 8.42 13.65
C ASP A 341 -2.96 9.66 13.71
N ILE A 342 -1.64 9.45 13.75
CA ILE A 342 -0.64 10.53 13.72
C ILE A 342 -0.71 11.29 12.40
N VAL A 343 -0.73 10.60 11.25
CA VAL A 343 -0.80 11.23 9.93
C VAL A 343 -2.06 12.08 9.82
N THR A 344 -3.22 11.54 10.20
CA THR A 344 -4.49 12.27 10.20
C THR A 344 -4.47 13.49 11.14
N ALA A 345 -3.81 13.41 12.29
CA ALA A 345 -3.64 14.55 13.18
C ALA A 345 -2.82 15.68 12.53
N TYR A 346 -1.73 15.35 11.83
CA TYR A 346 -0.91 16.32 11.09
C TYR A 346 -1.63 16.91 9.87
N GLU A 347 -2.37 16.10 9.10
CA GLU A 347 -3.20 16.59 7.99
C GLU A 347 -4.28 17.55 8.48
N THR A 348 -4.95 17.22 9.59
CA THR A 348 -5.95 18.08 10.22
C THR A 348 -5.34 19.40 10.69
N TRP A 349 -4.14 19.34 11.29
CA TRP A 349 -3.41 20.54 11.69
C TRP A 349 -3.01 21.40 10.48
N SER A 350 -2.41 20.81 9.45
CA SER A 350 -2.01 21.52 8.22
C SER A 350 -3.20 22.15 7.46
N ASN A 351 -4.37 21.52 7.51
CA ASN A 351 -5.60 22.04 6.88
C ASN A 351 -6.25 23.16 7.71
N ARG A 352 -6.07 23.17 9.04
CA ARG A 352 -6.54 24.24 9.94
C ARG A 352 -5.63 25.45 9.93
N ASP A 353 -4.33 25.21 10.04
CA ASP A 353 -3.29 26.24 10.03
C ASP A 353 -2.79 26.39 8.60
N GLY A 354 -3.64 26.95 7.73
CA GLY A 354 -3.31 27.18 6.32
C GLY A 354 -1.93 27.81 6.18
N LEU A 355 -0.92 26.96 5.93
CA LEU A 355 0.45 27.35 5.65
C LEU A 355 0.40 28.08 4.31
N ARG A 356 0.19 29.40 4.40
CA ARG A 356 0.58 30.33 3.36
C ARG A 356 2.05 30.01 3.10
N PRO A 357 2.43 29.54 1.90
CA PRO A 357 3.84 29.51 1.58
C PRO A 357 4.29 30.97 1.68
N GLU A 358 5.22 31.26 2.59
CA GLU A 358 5.93 32.53 2.60
C GLU A 358 6.59 32.63 1.23
N ARG A 359 5.94 33.34 0.32
CA ARG A 359 6.58 33.82 -0.90
C ARG A 359 7.74 34.65 -0.41
N SER A 360 8.94 34.18 -0.69
CA SER A 360 10.16 34.93 -0.53
C SER A 360 10.04 36.23 -1.32
N ASP A 361 9.54 37.28 -0.67
CA ASP A 361 9.57 38.65 -1.15
C ASP A 361 11.03 39.14 -1.02
N ARG A 362 11.92 38.56 -1.83
CA ARG A 362 13.16 39.23 -2.20
C ARG A 362 12.84 40.14 -3.37
N GLN A 363 12.39 41.33 -3.01
CA GLN A 363 12.31 42.53 -3.82
C GLN A 363 13.50 42.62 -4.79
N HIS A 364 13.28 42.24 -6.05
CA HIS A 364 14.05 42.79 -7.16
C HIS A 364 13.52 44.21 -7.41
N ARG A 365 14.07 45.17 -6.68
CA ARG A 365 13.99 46.60 -7.00
C ARG A 365 14.63 46.81 -8.38
N PRO A 366 13.95 47.35 -9.39
CA PRO A 366 14.64 47.82 -10.58
C PRO A 366 15.41 49.09 -10.19
N ALA A 367 16.72 49.09 -10.44
CA ALA A 367 17.55 50.28 -10.31
C ALA A 367 17.01 51.39 -11.22
N ARG A 368 16.48 52.45 -10.62
CA ARG A 368 16.26 53.73 -11.32
C ARG A 368 17.63 54.24 -11.77
N THR A 369 17.90 54.12 -13.06
CA THR A 369 18.99 54.83 -13.74
C THR A 369 18.79 56.34 -13.55
N ALA A 370 19.66 56.94 -12.74
CA ALA A 370 19.77 58.38 -12.61
C ALA A 370 20.28 58.96 -13.94
N LYS A 371 19.50 59.87 -14.52
CA LYS A 371 19.92 60.76 -15.61
C LYS A 371 21.14 61.56 -15.14
N ALA A 372 22.29 61.35 -15.78
CA ALA A 372 23.42 62.27 -15.72
C ALA A 372 23.13 63.48 -16.64
N PRO A 373 23.50 64.72 -16.25
CA PRO A 373 23.30 65.88 -17.08
C PRO A 373 24.36 65.94 -18.19
N ASP A 374 23.84 66.24 -19.37
CA ASP A 374 24.50 66.47 -20.64
C ASP A 374 25.58 67.57 -20.54
N ARG A 375 26.84 67.21 -20.76
CA ARG A 375 27.94 68.14 -21.07
C ARG A 375 28.51 67.76 -22.42
N ARG A 376 28.05 68.43 -23.48
CA ARG A 376 28.82 68.69 -24.72
C ARG A 376 28.23 69.87 -25.48
N ARG A 377 28.87 71.03 -25.32
CA ARG A 377 28.86 72.14 -26.30
C ARG A 377 30.30 72.38 -26.72
N ALA A 378 30.60 72.10 -27.97
CA ALA A 378 31.49 72.90 -28.82
C ALA A 378 31.22 72.53 -30.29
N PRO A 379 31.07 73.52 -31.20
CA PRO A 379 30.68 73.31 -32.59
C PRO A 379 31.91 73.22 -33.50
N GLN A 380 31.78 72.54 -34.64
CA GLN A 380 32.62 72.81 -35.82
C GLN A 380 31.99 72.21 -37.09
N LYS A 381 31.44 73.10 -37.94
CA LYS A 381 31.49 72.98 -39.40
C LYS A 381 31.52 74.39 -40.03
N SER A 382 32.69 74.69 -40.57
CA SER A 382 33.10 75.69 -41.57
C SER A 382 34.44 75.07 -42.03
N GLU A 383 34.71 74.70 -43.28
CA GLU A 383 34.46 75.32 -44.58
C GLU A 383 34.42 74.25 -45.71
N GLU A 384 33.86 74.69 -46.85
CA GLU A 384 33.93 74.17 -48.24
C GLU A 384 33.44 72.76 -48.60
#